data_AF-A0A0K2Y9Z3-F1
#
_entry.id   AF-A0A0K2Y9Z3-F1
#
_cell.length_a   1.000
_cell.length_b   1.000
_cell.length_c   1.000
_cell.angle_alpha   90.00
_cell.angle_beta   90.00
_cell.angle_gamma   90.00
#
_symmetry.space_group_name_H-M   'P 1'
#
loop_
_entity.id
_entity.type
_entity.pdbx_description
1 polymer ?
#
loop_
_entity_poly.entity_id
_entity_poly.type
_entity_poly.pdbx_seq_one_letter_code
_entity_poly.pdbx_strand_id
1 'polypeptide(L)' 'MFALSHKIELQPNNKAKTHFKKAFGCARLAYNWGLAKWKETTKRA' A
#
# COMPACT_ATOMS: atom_id res chain seq x y z
N MET A 1 -21.59 -15.69 19.78
CA MET A 1 -20.62 -16.77 19.50
C MET A 1 -19.37 -16.13 18.92
N PHE A 2 -18.27 -16.05 19.68
CA PHE A 2 -17.01 -15.51 19.16
C PHE A 2 -16.23 -16.62 18.46
N ALA A 3 -15.90 -16.44 17.19
CA ALA A 3 -15.07 -17.37 16.45
C ALA A 3 -13.61 -17.24 16.94
N LEU A 4 -13.02 -18.33 17.42
CA LEU A 4 -11.59 -18.38 17.73
C LEU A 4 -10.80 -18.39 16.41
N SER A 5 -10.31 -17.22 16.01
CA SER A 5 -9.46 -17.07 14.84
C SER A 5 -8.01 -17.39 15.20
N HIS A 6 -7.35 -18.23 14.39
CA HIS A 6 -5.92 -18.46 14.51
C HIS A 6 -5.17 -17.24 13.97
N LYS A 7 -4.63 -16.42 14.88
CA LYS A 7 -3.83 -15.24 14.54
C LYS A 7 -2.37 -15.63 14.35
N ILE A 8 -1.89 -15.56 13.11
CA ILE A 8 -0.47 -15.68 12.77
C ILE A 8 0.08 -14.28 12.49
N GLU A 9 1.18 -13.93 13.12
CA GLU A 9 1.90 -12.68 12.87
C GLU A 9 3.35 -12.99 12.49
N LEU A 10 3.86 -12.28 11.47
CA LEU A 10 5.27 -12.34 11.10
C LEU A 10 6.11 -11.53 12.10
N GLN A 11 7.27 -12.06 12.50
CA GLN A 11 8.25 -11.34 13.32
C GLN A 11 9.42 -10.85 12.43
N PRO A 12 9.30 -9.67 11.80
CA PRO A 12 10.31 -9.19 10.87
C PRO A 12 11.59 -8.76 11.60
N ASN A 13 12.74 -9.15 11.03
CA ASN A 13 14.04 -8.65 11.47
C ASN A 13 14.26 -7.17 11.05
N ASN A 14 15.36 -6.58 11.49
CA ASN A 14 15.66 -5.16 11.23
C ASN A 14 15.71 -4.80 9.74
N LYS A 15 16.19 -5.71 8.89
CA LYS A 15 16.25 -5.51 7.43
C LYS A 15 14.84 -5.45 6.83
N ALA A 16 13.98 -6.41 7.18
CA ALA A 16 12.60 -6.48 6.72
C ALA A 16 11.78 -5.27 7.19
N LYS A 17 11.88 -4.88 8.47
CA LYS A 17 11.22 -3.68 9.01
C LYS A 17 11.60 -2.42 8.22
N THR A 18 12.88 -2.25 7.92
CA THR A 18 13.37 -1.10 7.15
C THR A 18 12.85 -1.12 5.73
N HIS A 19 12.86 -2.28 5.06
CA HIS A 19 12.33 -2.43 3.72
C HIS A 19 10.83 -2.12 3.65
N PHE A 20 10.03 -2.68 4.57
CA PHE A 20 8.59 -2.44 4.61
C PHE A 20 8.27 -0.95 4.83
N LYS A 21 8.99 -0.26 5.72
CA LYS A 21 8.82 1.19 5.91
C LYS A 21 9.09 1.99 4.63
N LYS A 22 10.10 1.59 3.84
CA LYS A 22 10.44 2.27 2.58
C LYS A 22 9.45 1.96 1.46
N ALA A 23 8.97 0.72 1.38
CA ALA A 23 8.06 0.27 0.32
C ALA A 23 6.59 0.60 0.60
N PHE A 24 6.25 0.88 1.86
CA PHE A 24 4.87 1.18 2.25
C PHE A 24 4.34 2.41 1.52
N GLY A 25 3.17 2.26 0.90
CA GLY A 25 2.46 3.36 0.24
C GLY A 25 2.91 3.65 -1.20
N CYS A 26 3.97 3.05 -1.72
CA CYS A 26 4.45 3.31 -3.09
C CYS A 26 3.38 2.99 -4.15
N ALA A 27 2.69 1.84 -4.04
CA ALA A 27 1.64 1.45 -4.98
C ALA A 27 0.45 2.42 -4.95
N ARG A 28 0.03 2.84 -3.75
CA ARG A 28 -1.07 3.81 -3.56
C ARG A 28 -0.71 5.18 -4.15
N LEU A 29 0.52 5.64 -3.92
CA LEU A 29 1.02 6.89 -4.48
C LEU A 29 1.01 6.85 -6.01
N ALA A 30 1.57 5.79 -6.60
CA ALA A 30 1.63 5.62 -8.06
C ALA A 30 0.23 5.58 -8.69
N TYR A 31 -0.69 4.81 -8.10
CA TYR A 31 -2.07 4.74 -8.58
C TYR A 31 -2.78 6.09 -8.51
N ASN A 32 -2.70 6.78 -7.36
CA ASN A 32 -3.34 8.08 -7.18
C ASN A 32 -2.79 9.14 -8.15
N TRP A 33 -1.47 9.16 -8.34
CA TRP A 33 -0.83 10.06 -9.29
C TRP A 33 -1.30 9.78 -10.73
N GLY A 34 -1.31 8.51 -11.15
CA GLY A 34 -1.78 8.12 -12.48
C GLY A 34 -3.25 8.48 -12.72
N LEU A 35 -4.11 8.22 -11.73
CA LEU A 35 -5.52 8.56 -11.78
C LEU A 35 -5.74 10.08 -11.88
N ALA A 36 -4.97 10.88 -11.14
CA ALA A 36 -5.03 12.33 -11.21
C ALA A 36 -4.62 12.84 -12.60
N LYS A 37 -3.52 12.31 -13.16
CA LYS A 37 -3.06 12.65 -14.51
C LYS A 37 -4.04 12.27 -15.60
N TRP A 38 -4.64 11.09 -15.51
CA TRP A 38 -5.68 10.69 -16.46
C TRP A 38 -6.88 11.64 -16.43
N LYS A 39 -7.35 12.02 -15.24
CA LYS A 39 -8.43 13.01 -15.08
C LYS A 39 -8.07 14.40 -15.61
N GLU A 40 -6.83 14.85 -15.44
CA GLU A 40 -6.34 16.10 -16.06
C GLU A 40 -6.42 16.04 -17.58
N THR A 41 -6.00 14.93 -18.19
CA THR A 41 -6.04 14.75 -19.65
C THR A 41 -7.46 14.68 -20.18
N THR A 42 -8.35 13.90 -19.55
CA THR A 42 -9.74 13.75 -20.00
C THR A 42 -10.58 15.01 -19.79
N LYS A 43 -10.32 15.83 -18.76
CA LYS A 43 -11.02 17.11 -18.57
C LYS A 43 -10.54 18.24 -19.49
N ARG A 44 -9.40 18.05 -20.18
CA ARG A 44 -8.84 19.00 -21.15
C ARG A 44 -9.22 18.69 -22.60
N ALA A 45 -9.85 17.55 -22.86
CA ALA A 45 -10.45 17.18 -24.14
C ALA A 45 -11.93 17.57 -24.15
#